data_AF-A0A7H8M5B1-F1
#
_entry.id   AF-A0A7H8M5B1-F1
#
_cell.length_a   1.000
_cell.length_b   1.000
_cell.length_c   1.000
_cell.angle_alpha   90.00
_cell.angle_beta   90.00
_cell.angle_gamma   90.00
#
_symmetry.space_group_name_H-M   'P 1'
#
loop_
_entity.id
_entity.type
_entity.pdbx_description
1 polymer ?
#
loop_
_entity_poly.entity_id
_entity_poly.type
_entity_poly.pdbx_seq_one_letter_code
_entity_poly.pdbx_strand_id
1 'polypeptide(L)' 'MLSRHLTSEGVVTYTRCACGRLQMRVQRFDAGAVVAAGRADGAAPDRP' A
#
# COMPACT_ATOMS: atom_id res chain seq x y z
N MET A 1 -5.13 -6.87 4.99
CA MET A 1 -5.11 -6.12 3.71
C MET A 1 -6.03 -6.86 2.75
N LEU A 2 -6.98 -6.18 2.08
CA LEU A 2 -7.95 -6.84 1.19
C LEU A 2 -7.50 -6.79 -0.26
N SER A 3 -7.17 -5.60 -0.75
CA SER A 3 -6.71 -5.40 -2.12
C SER A 3 -5.76 -4.22 -2.21
N ARG A 4 -4.93 -4.24 -3.25
CA ARG A 4 -4.00 -3.17 -3.58
C ARG A 4 -3.89 -3.03 -5.08
N HIS A 5 -4.08 -1.81 -5.53
CA HIS A 5 -4.11 -1.47 -6.95
C HIS A 5 -3.17 -0.31 -7.22
N LEU A 6 -2.33 -0.48 -8.23
CA LEU A 6 -1.49 0.57 -8.79
C LEU A 6 -2.34 1.39 -9.77
N THR A 7 -2.35 2.71 -9.63
CA THR A 7 -3.01 3.64 -10.54
C THR A 7 -2.01 4.69 -11.01
N SER A 8 -2.40 5.56 -11.94
CA SER A 8 -1.54 6.67 -12.41
C SER A 8 -1.22 7.68 -11.30
N GLU A 9 -2.10 7.84 -10.32
CA GLU A 9 -1.94 8.81 -9.23
C GLU A 9 -1.19 8.24 -8.01
N GLY A 10 -1.08 6.92 -7.90
CA GLY A 10 -0.51 6.31 -6.71
C GLY A 10 -0.92 4.85 -6.50
N VAL A 11 -0.85 4.42 -5.25
CA VAL A 11 -1.30 3.11 -4.81
C VAL A 11 -2.57 3.25 -3.97
N VAL A 12 -3.62 2.57 -4.39
CA VAL A 12 -4.87 2.46 -3.63
C VAL A 12 -4.86 1.16 -2.85
N THR A 13 -5.01 1.24 -1.53
CA THR A 13 -5.09 0.07 -0.65
C THR A 13 -6.42 0.04 0.08
N TYR A 14 -7.09 -1.11 0.03
CA TYR A 14 -8.29 -1.39 0.81
C TYR A 14 -7.95 -2.33 1.96
N THR A 15 -8.37 -1.96 3.16
CA THR A 15 -8.18 -2.78 4.37
C THR A 15 -9.49 -2.90 5.12
N ARG A 16 -9.80 -4.10 5.61
CA ARG A 16 -10.88 -4.29 6.58
C ARG A 16 -10.29 -4.16 7.97
N CYS A 17 -10.82 -3.23 8.76
CA CYS A 17 -10.46 -3.09 10.17
C CYS A 17 -10.97 -4.32 10.95
N ALA A 18 -10.38 -4.61 12.10
CA ALA A 18 -10.87 -5.66 13.01
C ALA A 18 -12.35 -5.46 13.40
N CYS A 19 -12.83 -4.21 13.45
CA CYS A 19 -14.25 -3.89 13.68
C CYS A 19 -15.16 -4.08 12.44
N GLY A 20 -14.64 -4.61 11.33
CA GLY A 20 -15.39 -4.87 10.10
C GLY A 20 -15.55 -3.67 9.15
N ARG A 21 -15.18 -2.46 9.55
CA ARG A 21 -15.23 -1.28 8.68
C ARG A 21 -14.20 -1.37 7.55
N LEU A 22 -14.63 -1.00 6.34
CA LEU A 22 -13.72 -0.85 5.20
C LEU A 22 -12.98 0.48 5.32
N GLN A 23 -11.66 0.45 5.17
CA GLN A 23 -10.79 1.61 5.12
C GLN A 23 -10.09 1.66 3.77
N MET A 24 -10.16 2.82 3.13
CA MET A 24 -9.47 3.11 1.87
C MET A 24 -8.33 4.08 2.17
N ARG A 25 -7.13 3.77 1.70
CA ARG A 25 -5.96 4.65 1.79
C ARG A 25 -5.33 4.83 0.42
N VAL A 26 -5.09 6.09 0.04
CA VAL A 26 -4.37 6.45 -1.18
C VAL A 26 -2.98 6.93 -0.79
N GLN A 27 -1.96 6.26 -1.31
CA GLN A 27 -0.58 6.72 -1.24
C GLN A 27 -0.23 7.31 -2.60
N ARG A 28 -0.24 8.64 -2.67
CA ARG A 28 0.07 9.36 -3.91
C ARG A 28 1.54 9.19 -4.27
N PHE A 29 1.83 9.18 -5.57
CA PHE A 29 3.20 9.37 -6.02
C PHE A 29 3.57 10.84 -5.82
N ASP A 30 4.58 11.09 -4.99
CA ASP A 30 5.22 12.41 -4.93
C ASP A 30 5.99 12.66 -6.23
N ALA A 31 6.25 13.92 -6.56
CA ALA A 31 7.09 14.32 -7.70
C ALA A 31 8.60 14.01 -7.49
N GLY A 32 8.92 13.02 -6.65
CA GLY A 32 10.27 12.50 -6.40
C GLY A 32 10.58 11.28 -7.28
N ALA A 33 11.87 10.97 -7.40
CA ALA A 33 12.42 9.98 -8.32
C ALA A 33 11.57 8.70 -8.43
N VAL A 34 11.18 8.37 -9.67
CA VAL A 34 10.39 7.18 -10.01
C VAL A 34 11.17 5.94 -9.60
N VAL A 35 10.83 5.38 -8.43
CA VAL A 35 11.38 4.09 -8.00
C VAL A 35 10.50 3.01 -8.62
N ALA A 36 11.04 2.29 -9.59
CA ALA A 36 10.38 1.14 -10.18
C ALA A 36 9.97 0.17 -9.04
N ALA A 37 8.68 -0.17 -8.98
CA ALA A 37 8.15 -1.06 -7.97
C ALA A 37 8.63 -2.50 -8.22
N GLY A 38 9.86 -2.80 -7.79
CA GLY A 38 10.27 -4.16 -7.50
C GLY A 38 9.38 -4.73 -6.41
N ARG A 39 8.93 -5.97 -6.60
CA ARG A 39 8.04 -6.71 -5.70
C ARG A 39 8.65 -6.81 -4.30
N ALA A 40 8.29 -5.88 -3.40
CA ALA A 40 8.57 -6.01 -1.98
C ALA A 40 7.57 -7.00 -1.37
N ASP A 41 7.74 -8.28 -1.69
CA ASP A 41 7.19 -9.36 -0.88
C ASP A 41 8.10 -9.54 0.34
N GLY A 42 7.56 -9.24 1.52
CA GLY A 42 8.11 -9.72 2.79
C GLY A 42 9.09 -8.79 3.51
N ALA A 43 8.59 -7.65 4.02
CA ALA A 43 9.17 -7.07 5.23
C ALA A 43 8.24 -7.40 6.40
N ALA A 44 8.42 -8.61 6.96
CA ALA A 44 8.01 -8.85 8.33
C ALA A 44 8.86 -7.94 9.23
N PRO A 45 8.29 -7.28 10.27
CA PRO A 45 9.09 -6.50 11.18
C PRO A 45 9.98 -7.46 11.99
N ASP A 46 11.28 -7.41 11.72
CA ASP A 46 12.30 -8.02 12.56
C ASP A 46 12.28 -7.34 13.94
N ARG A 47 12.13 -8.15 14.98
CA ARG A 47 12.23 -7.79 16.39
C ARG A 47 12.57 -9.07 17.16
N PRO A 48 13.39 -9.03 18.23
CA PRO A 48 14.54 -8.19 18.57
C PRO A 48 15.90 -8.86 18.31
#